data_AF-A0A3D1GAW5-F1
#
_entry.id   AF-A0A3D1GAW5-F1
#
_cell.length_a   1.000
_cell.length_b   1.000
_cell.length_c   1.000
_cell.angle_alpha   90.00
_cell.angle_beta   90.00
_cell.angle_gamma   90.00
#
_symmetry.space_group_name_H-M   'P 1'
#
loop_
_entity.id
_entity.type
_entity.pdbx_description
1 polymer ?
#
loop_
_entity_poly.entity_id
_entity_poly.type
_entity_poly.pdbx_seq_one_letter_code
_entity_poly.pdbx_strand_id
1 'polypeptide(L)'
;MFSNGFTQPESDIRLTESNMKDWIKTRIETNKIQLEFKRNADQYDDVPVAYFKARNQWLESVGKDPEEWDEFSEWIYGVYSALDEQRDIDEEKSRLSAELKEIDNNEFLTTEQKEMMKSGMTQVLDKREEVLEPFRDDFPVAVKFEDTFNKLNLWISGNTAEPPSIN
;
A
#
# COMPACT_ATOMS: atom_id res chain seq x y z
N MET A 1 10.93 -24.02 0.86
CA MET A 1 11.09 -23.07 -0.26
C MET A 1 9.92 -22.12 -0.17
N PHE A 2 10.15 -20.92 0.36
CA PHE A 2 9.14 -19.86 0.36
C PHE A 2 9.22 -19.18 -1.00
N SER A 3 8.08 -19.06 -1.67
CA SER A 3 7.96 -18.30 -2.91
C SER A 3 8.13 -16.83 -2.57
N ASN A 4 9.34 -16.31 -2.74
CA ASN A 4 9.59 -14.88 -2.83
C ASN A 4 9.03 -14.43 -4.18
N GLY A 5 7.81 -13.89 -4.18
CA GLY A 5 7.07 -13.61 -5.40
C GLY A 5 6.26 -12.33 -5.33
N PHE A 6 6.83 -11.24 -4.82
CA PHE A 6 6.45 -9.92 -5.33
C PHE A 6 7.28 -9.68 -6.60
N THR A 7 7.00 -10.48 -7.63
CA THR A 7 7.44 -10.16 -8.99
C THR A 7 6.74 -8.87 -9.40
N GLN A 8 7.53 -7.92 -9.89
CA GLN A 8 7.01 -6.72 -10.54
C GLN A 8 5.93 -7.16 -11.53
N PRO A 9 4.69 -6.65 -11.43
CA PRO A 9 3.69 -6.96 -12.43
C PRO A 9 4.26 -6.60 -13.80
N GLU A 10 4.00 -7.44 -14.81
CA GLU A 10 4.11 -6.99 -16.19
C GLU A 10 3.35 -5.66 -16.31
N SER A 11 3.77 -4.77 -17.23
CA SER A 11 3.50 -3.33 -17.30
C SER A 11 2.06 -2.79 -17.07
N ASP A 12 1.07 -3.65 -16.85
CA ASP A 12 -0.36 -3.39 -16.81
C ASP A 12 -0.93 -2.96 -15.44
N ILE A 13 -0.18 -3.08 -14.33
CA ILE A 13 -0.67 -2.68 -12.98
C ILE A 13 -0.10 -1.32 -12.51
N ARG A 14 0.57 -0.55 -13.39
CA ARG A 14 1.09 0.78 -13.00
C ARG A 14 -0.03 1.73 -12.59
N LEU A 15 0.19 2.50 -11.52
CA LEU A 15 -0.76 3.50 -11.07
C LEU A 15 -0.78 4.69 -12.03
N THR A 16 -1.99 5.13 -12.36
CA THR A 16 -2.28 6.36 -13.08
C THR A 16 -3.35 7.12 -12.32
N GLU A 17 -3.47 8.43 -12.54
CA GLU A 17 -4.56 9.18 -11.90
C GLU A 17 -5.94 8.65 -12.33
N SER A 18 -6.05 8.13 -13.56
CA SER A 18 -7.28 7.58 -14.11
C SER A 18 -7.70 6.29 -13.39
N ASN A 19 -6.80 5.30 -13.31
CA ASN A 19 -7.13 4.02 -12.66
C ASN A 19 -7.29 4.18 -11.14
N MET A 20 -6.59 5.12 -10.50
CA MET A 20 -6.82 5.46 -9.09
C MET A 20 -8.22 6.05 -8.85
N LYS A 21 -8.65 7.01 -9.68
CA LYS A 21 -10.01 7.58 -9.58
C LYS A 21 -11.08 6.52 -9.81
N ASP A 22 -10.87 5.66 -10.81
CA ASP A 22 -11.77 4.56 -11.11
C ASP A 22 -11.83 3.51 -9.98
N TRP A 23 -10.67 3.22 -9.37
CA TRP A 23 -10.60 2.33 -8.23
C TRP A 23 -11.33 2.89 -7.01
N ILE A 24 -11.13 4.16 -6.67
CA ILE A 24 -11.82 4.79 -5.53
C ILE A 24 -13.35 4.73 -5.74
N LYS A 25 -13.85 5.03 -6.95
CA LYS A 25 -15.29 4.92 -7.28
C LYS A 25 -15.80 3.51 -7.07
N THR A 26 -15.09 2.54 -7.59
CA THR A 26 -15.46 1.11 -7.53
C THR A 26 -15.42 0.60 -6.10
N ARG A 27 -14.42 1.02 -5.31
CA ARG A 27 -14.32 0.67 -3.89
C ARG A 27 -15.46 1.25 -3.07
N ILE A 28 -15.91 2.47 -3.39
CA ILE A 28 -17.09 3.08 -2.76
C ILE A 28 -18.34 2.25 -3.01
N GLU A 29 -18.61 1.88 -4.27
CA GLU A 29 -19.81 1.10 -4.61
C GLU A 29 -19.77 -0.31 -4.01
N THR A 30 -18.65 -1.02 -4.09
CA THR A 30 -18.49 -2.34 -3.46
C THR A 30 -18.61 -2.28 -1.94
N ASN A 31 -18.21 -1.18 -1.29
CA ASN A 31 -18.42 -0.99 0.15
C ASN A 31 -19.90 -0.74 0.47
N LYS A 32 -20.66 -0.02 -0.37
CA LYS A 32 -22.11 0.14 -0.18
C LYS A 32 -22.83 -1.21 -0.24
N ILE A 33 -22.45 -2.07 -1.20
CA ILE A 33 -22.95 -3.45 -1.27
C ILE A 33 -22.62 -4.20 0.03
N GLN A 34 -21.37 -4.12 0.50
CA GLN A 34 -20.96 -4.75 1.77
C GLN A 34 -21.81 -4.29 2.96
N LEU A 35 -22.11 -2.98 3.05
CA LEU A 35 -22.94 -2.42 4.10
C LEU A 35 -24.40 -2.90 4.01
N GLU A 36 -24.95 -3.10 2.82
CA GLU A 36 -26.28 -3.66 2.62
C GLU A 36 -26.37 -5.10 3.13
N PHE A 37 -25.40 -5.94 2.78
CA PHE A 37 -25.32 -7.32 3.27
C PHE A 37 -25.11 -7.38 4.79
N LYS A 38 -24.30 -6.48 5.35
CA LYS A 38 -24.13 -6.35 6.81
C LYS A 38 -25.42 -5.94 7.52
N ARG A 39 -26.24 -5.07 6.92
CA ARG A 39 -27.52 -4.61 7.50
C ARG A 39 -28.60 -5.69 7.47
N ASN A 40 -28.57 -6.55 6.46
CA ASN A 40 -29.54 -7.64 6.26
C ASN A 40 -28.92 -9.01 6.59
N ALA A 41 -27.96 -9.05 7.52
CA ALA A 41 -27.17 -10.24 7.81
C ALA A 41 -28.02 -11.44 8.27
N ASP A 42 -29.18 -11.18 8.86
CA ASP A 42 -30.16 -12.18 9.31
C ASP A 42 -30.88 -12.91 8.16
N GLN A 43 -30.80 -12.39 6.94
CA GLN A 43 -31.45 -12.95 5.75
C GLN A 43 -30.57 -13.96 5.00
N TYR A 44 -29.32 -14.16 5.42
CA TYR A 44 -28.35 -15.00 4.74
C TYR A 44 -27.74 -16.03 5.69
N ASP A 45 -27.64 -17.28 5.23
CA ASP A 45 -26.93 -18.34 5.96
C ASP A 45 -25.42 -18.05 6.03
N ASP A 46 -24.86 -17.46 4.97
CA ASP A 46 -23.46 -17.08 4.85
C ASP A 46 -23.35 -15.68 4.20
N VAL A 47 -23.23 -14.66 5.04
CA VAL A 47 -23.14 -13.25 4.62
C VAL A 47 -21.91 -12.99 3.76
N PRO A 48 -20.69 -13.44 4.12
CA PRO A 48 -19.51 -13.31 3.26
C PRO A 48 -19.71 -13.86 1.85
N VAL A 49 -20.18 -15.12 1.72
CA VAL A 49 -20.37 -15.75 0.40
C VAL A 49 -21.41 -14.99 -0.43
N ALA A 50 -22.51 -14.58 0.20
CA ALA A 50 -23.56 -13.82 -0.47
C ALA A 50 -23.07 -12.45 -0.95
N TYR A 51 -22.28 -11.76 -0.12
CA TYR A 51 -21.62 -10.50 -0.47
C TYR A 51 -20.68 -10.65 -1.68
N PHE A 52 -19.73 -11.59 -1.64
CA PHE A 52 -18.74 -11.75 -2.72
C PHE A 52 -19.42 -12.12 -4.05
N LYS A 53 -20.48 -12.93 -3.99
CA LYS A 53 -21.31 -13.23 -5.17
C LYS A 53 -21.94 -11.95 -5.75
N ALA A 54 -22.57 -11.13 -4.93
CA ALA A 54 -23.21 -9.89 -5.37
C ALA A 54 -22.18 -8.86 -5.88
N ARG A 55 -21.04 -8.74 -5.20
CA ARG A 55 -19.91 -7.88 -5.61
C ARG A 55 -19.41 -8.27 -6.99
N ASN A 56 -19.14 -9.55 -7.23
CA ASN A 56 -18.59 -10.03 -8.50
C ASN A 56 -19.59 -9.82 -9.65
N GLN A 57 -20.87 -10.12 -9.42
CA GLN A 57 -21.93 -9.84 -10.41
C GLN A 57 -22.02 -8.35 -10.74
N TRP A 58 -21.88 -7.47 -9.74
CA TRP A 58 -21.87 -6.03 -9.97
C TRP A 58 -20.63 -5.59 -10.76
N LEU A 59 -19.44 -6.08 -10.42
CA LEU A 59 -18.19 -5.79 -11.14
C LEU A 59 -18.31 -6.18 -12.62
N GLU A 60 -18.78 -7.40 -12.90
CA GLU A 60 -19.03 -7.88 -14.26
C GLU A 60 -20.03 -6.97 -15.00
N SER A 61 -21.09 -6.51 -14.33
CA SER A 61 -22.10 -5.62 -14.91
C SER A 61 -21.55 -4.24 -15.33
N VAL A 62 -20.47 -3.79 -14.68
CA VAL A 62 -19.79 -2.53 -15.03
C VAL A 62 -18.54 -2.76 -15.88
N GLY A 63 -18.38 -3.97 -16.43
CA GLY A 63 -17.29 -4.34 -17.35
C GLY A 63 -15.94 -4.54 -16.67
N LYS A 64 -15.94 -4.97 -15.40
CA LYS A 64 -14.72 -5.29 -14.64
C LYS A 64 -14.62 -6.78 -14.37
N ASP A 65 -13.43 -7.32 -14.58
CA ASP A 65 -13.11 -8.66 -14.12
C ASP A 65 -12.87 -8.66 -12.59
N PRO A 66 -13.51 -9.55 -11.82
CA PRO A 66 -13.33 -9.59 -10.37
C PRO A 66 -11.91 -9.94 -9.90
N GLU A 67 -11.19 -10.79 -10.63
CA GLU A 67 -9.83 -11.23 -10.26
C GLU A 67 -8.84 -10.09 -10.53
N GLU A 68 -8.88 -9.49 -11.71
CA GLU A 68 -8.04 -8.31 -12.05
C GLU A 68 -8.30 -7.13 -11.09
N TRP A 69 -9.55 -6.95 -10.67
CA TRP A 69 -9.91 -5.92 -9.69
C TRP A 69 -9.31 -6.17 -8.30
N ASP A 70 -9.34 -7.41 -7.84
CA ASP A 70 -8.78 -7.79 -6.54
C ASP A 70 -7.25 -7.67 -6.57
N GLU A 71 -6.58 -8.13 -7.65
CA GLU A 71 -5.13 -7.95 -7.84
C GLU A 71 -4.72 -6.48 -7.88
N PHE A 72 -5.44 -5.63 -8.62
CA PHE A 72 -5.17 -4.19 -8.66
C PHE A 72 -5.39 -3.53 -7.29
N SER A 73 -6.38 -4.00 -6.52
CA SER A 73 -6.61 -3.53 -5.15
C SER A 73 -5.46 -3.91 -4.22
N GLU A 74 -4.97 -5.15 -4.28
CA GLU A 74 -3.80 -5.60 -3.52
C GLU A 74 -2.55 -4.79 -3.86
N TRP A 75 -2.34 -4.49 -5.15
CA TRP A 75 -1.25 -3.62 -5.59
C TRP A 75 -1.33 -2.22 -4.97
N ILE A 76 -2.49 -1.58 -4.99
CA ILE A 76 -2.69 -0.26 -4.38
C ILE A 76 -2.36 -0.30 -2.88
N TYR A 77 -2.83 -1.31 -2.14
CA TYR A 77 -2.48 -1.46 -0.73
C TYR A 77 -0.97 -1.71 -0.52
N GLY A 78 -0.33 -2.45 -1.41
CA GLY A 78 1.12 -2.65 -1.43
C GLY A 78 1.88 -1.33 -1.62
N VAL A 79 1.46 -0.50 -2.59
CA VAL A 79 2.06 0.82 -2.85
C VAL A 79 1.96 1.74 -1.63
N TYR A 80 0.80 1.82 -0.97
CA TYR A 80 0.65 2.66 0.23
C TYR A 80 1.45 2.12 1.41
N SER A 81 1.52 0.80 1.59
CA SER A 81 2.39 0.20 2.63
C SER A 81 3.86 0.50 2.37
N ALA A 82 4.29 0.45 1.11
CA ALA A 82 5.65 0.80 0.69
C ALA A 82 5.96 2.29 0.86
N LEU A 83 4.96 3.16 0.67
CA LEU A 83 5.10 4.61 0.91
C LEU A 83 5.31 4.92 2.40
N ASP A 84 4.58 4.24 3.27
CA ASP A 84 4.76 4.37 4.73
C ASP A 84 6.13 3.82 5.17
N GLU A 85 6.53 2.66 4.65
CA GLU A 85 7.85 2.08 4.92
C GLU A 85 9.00 2.98 4.44
N GLN A 86 8.85 3.66 3.30
CA GLN A 86 9.83 4.65 2.83
C GLN A 86 10.01 5.80 3.83
N ARG A 87 8.92 6.26 4.46
CA ARG A 87 8.98 7.33 5.48
C ARG A 87 9.70 6.85 6.73
N ASP A 88 9.41 5.62 7.17
CA ASP A 88 10.10 5.02 8.31
C ASP A 88 11.61 4.88 8.04
N ILE A 89 11.99 4.48 6.81
CA ILE A 89 13.39 4.44 6.38
C ILE A 89 14.02 5.83 6.39
N ASP A 90 13.34 6.85 5.87
CA ASP A 90 13.84 8.23 5.82
C ASP A 90 14.06 8.79 7.24
N GLU A 91 13.13 8.52 8.16
CA GLU A 91 13.24 8.89 9.58
C GLU A 91 14.41 8.17 10.27
N GLU A 92 14.59 6.87 10.00
CA GLU A 92 15.69 6.09 10.56
C GLU A 92 17.05 6.54 10.00
N LYS A 93 17.14 6.83 8.69
CA LYS A 93 18.34 7.43 8.07
C LYS A 93 18.68 8.77 8.71
N SER A 94 17.67 9.60 8.99
CA SER A 94 17.85 10.87 9.68
C SER A 94 18.45 10.67 11.08
N ARG A 95 17.94 9.70 11.85
CA ARG A 95 18.50 9.35 13.18
C ARG A 95 19.93 8.82 13.08
N LEU A 96 20.18 7.86 12.18
CA LEU A 96 21.50 7.26 11.99
C LEU A 96 22.54 8.30 11.55
N SER A 97 22.14 9.36 10.85
CA SER A 97 23.07 10.39 10.38
C SER A 97 23.93 11.01 11.49
N ALA A 98 23.42 11.10 12.72
CA ALA A 98 24.18 11.57 13.88
C ALA A 98 25.20 10.52 14.33
N GLU A 99 24.78 9.27 14.48
CA GLU A 99 25.63 8.15 14.92
C GLU A 99 26.75 7.87 13.91
N LEU A 100 26.46 7.96 12.60
CA LEU A 100 27.45 7.82 11.54
C LEU A 100 28.52 8.92 11.61
N LYS A 101 28.14 10.16 11.96
CA LYS A 101 29.09 11.27 12.17
C LYS A 101 29.96 11.05 13.40
N GLU A 102 29.41 10.48 14.48
CA GLU A 102 30.19 10.14 15.66
C GLU A 102 31.25 9.07 15.36
N ILE A 103 30.90 8.07 14.54
CA ILE A 103 31.86 7.06 14.05
C ILE A 103 32.94 7.71 13.19
N ASP A 104 32.56 8.60 12.27
CA ASP A 104 33.52 9.28 11.39
C ASP A 104 34.52 10.14 12.19
N ASN A 105 34.05 10.83 13.22
CA ASN A 105 34.87 11.69 14.08
C ASN A 105 35.64 10.93 15.18
N ASN A 106 35.42 9.62 15.34
CA ASN A 106 36.09 8.85 16.38
C ASN A 106 37.58 8.66 16.04
N GLU A 107 38.47 9.24 16.85
CA GLU A 107 39.92 9.19 16.65
C GLU A 107 40.55 7.83 17.00
N PHE A 108 39.84 6.99 17.75
CA PHE A 108 40.34 5.70 18.23
C PHE A 108 40.04 4.54 17.28
N LEU A 109 39.17 4.73 16.28
CA LEU A 109 38.82 3.73 15.30
C LEU A 109 39.67 3.86 14.04
N THR A 110 40.12 2.73 13.49
CA THR A 110 40.73 2.68 12.16
C THR A 110 39.68 2.93 11.08
N THR A 111 40.11 3.30 9.87
CA THR A 111 39.22 3.45 8.72
C THR A 111 38.38 2.19 8.46
N GLU A 112 39.01 1.02 8.50
CA GLU A 112 38.33 -0.27 8.29
C GLU A 112 37.27 -0.55 9.36
N GLN A 113 37.55 -0.23 10.64
CA GLN A 113 36.56 -0.37 11.71
C GLN A 113 35.38 0.58 11.51
N LYS A 114 35.64 1.82 11.09
CA LYS A 114 34.58 2.79 10.78
C LYS A 114 33.70 2.28 9.63
N GLU A 115 34.30 1.79 8.55
CA GLU A 115 33.56 1.24 7.41
C GLU A 115 32.70 0.03 7.81
N MET A 116 33.26 -0.90 8.60
CA MET A 116 32.53 -2.07 9.08
C MET A 116 31.33 -1.69 9.96
N MET A 117 31.52 -0.73 10.88
CA MET A 117 30.42 -0.26 11.75
C MET A 117 29.34 0.43 10.93
N LYS A 118 29.71 1.36 10.04
CA LYS A 118 28.76 2.07 9.18
C LYS A 118 27.98 1.10 8.29
N SER A 119 28.66 0.15 7.65
CA SER A 119 28.02 -0.88 6.83
C SER A 119 27.06 -1.75 7.64
N GLY A 120 27.44 -2.16 8.85
CA GLY A 120 26.56 -2.92 9.74
C GLY A 120 25.29 -2.15 10.13
N MET A 121 25.39 -0.83 10.29
CA MET A 121 24.25 0.03 10.62
C MET A 121 23.32 0.28 9.44
N THR A 122 23.84 0.39 8.21
CA THR A 122 23.01 0.67 7.02
C THR A 122 22.46 -0.56 6.34
N GLN A 123 23.07 -1.75 6.50
CA GLN A 123 22.70 -2.95 5.75
C GLN A 123 21.21 -3.35 5.90
N VAL A 124 20.62 -3.13 7.08
CA VAL A 124 19.19 -3.42 7.29
C VAL A 124 18.32 -2.44 6.51
N LEU A 125 18.69 -1.16 6.47
CA LEU A 125 17.98 -0.15 5.70
C LEU A 125 18.10 -0.40 4.19
N ASP A 126 19.30 -0.73 3.72
CA ASP A 126 19.54 -1.02 2.30
C ASP A 126 18.63 -2.17 1.81
N LYS A 127 18.52 -3.25 2.61
CA LYS A 127 17.62 -4.38 2.32
C LYS A 127 16.14 -4.02 2.35
N ARG A 128 15.74 -3.12 3.25
CA ARG A 128 14.35 -2.64 3.32
C ARG A 128 14.03 -1.80 2.08
N GLU A 129 14.95 -0.95 1.64
CA GLU A 129 14.80 -0.17 0.40
C GLU A 129 14.70 -1.06 -0.84
N GLU A 130 15.48 -2.14 -0.92
CA GLU A 130 15.39 -3.11 -2.04
C GLU A 130 13.98 -3.71 -2.19
N VAL A 131 13.25 -3.92 -1.09
CA VAL A 131 11.87 -4.44 -1.11
C VAL A 131 10.87 -3.41 -1.65
N LEU A 132 11.23 -2.11 -1.60
CA LEU A 132 10.37 -1.03 -2.09
C LEU A 132 10.48 -0.80 -3.60
N GLU A 133 11.56 -1.28 -4.22
CA GLU A 133 11.84 -1.07 -5.66
C GLU A 133 10.65 -1.37 -6.59
N PRO A 134 9.86 -2.45 -6.40
CA PRO A 134 8.71 -2.72 -7.27
C PRO A 134 7.65 -1.60 -7.28
N PHE A 135 7.55 -0.81 -6.22
CA PHE A 135 6.49 0.19 -6.03
C PHE A 135 6.94 1.63 -6.32
N ARG A 136 8.25 1.88 -6.48
CA ARG A 136 8.81 3.23 -6.57
C ARG A 136 8.23 4.06 -7.71
N ASP A 137 7.97 3.43 -8.85
CA ASP A 137 7.39 4.09 -10.02
C ASP A 137 5.97 4.63 -9.76
N ASP A 138 5.26 4.07 -8.79
CA ASP A 138 3.86 4.40 -8.46
C ASP A 138 3.72 5.41 -7.31
N PHE A 139 4.80 5.64 -6.54
CA PHE A 139 4.81 6.62 -5.45
C PHE A 139 4.32 8.01 -5.87
N PRO A 140 4.72 8.58 -7.03
CA PRO A 140 4.24 9.91 -7.42
C PRO A 140 2.72 10.00 -7.58
N VAL A 141 2.05 8.92 -8.00
CA VAL A 141 0.59 8.89 -8.10
C VAL A 141 -0.03 8.64 -6.73
N ALA A 142 0.50 7.70 -5.95
CA ALA A 142 0.01 7.41 -4.60
C ALA A 142 0.02 8.65 -3.70
N VAL A 143 1.11 9.43 -3.71
CA VAL A 143 1.23 10.69 -2.94
C VAL A 143 0.12 11.69 -3.30
N LYS A 144 -0.29 11.78 -4.57
CA LYS A 144 -1.39 12.68 -4.98
C LYS A 144 -2.74 12.26 -4.43
N PHE A 145 -2.95 10.97 -4.22
CA PHE A 145 -4.22 10.40 -3.77
C PHE A 145 -4.25 10.04 -2.29
N GLU A 146 -3.16 10.23 -1.56
CA GLU A 146 -3.01 9.77 -0.19
C GLU A 146 -4.11 10.26 0.76
N ASP A 147 -4.42 11.56 0.75
CA ASP A 147 -5.50 12.10 1.58
C ASP A 147 -6.86 11.47 1.22
N THR A 148 -7.12 11.24 -0.07
CA THR A 148 -8.33 10.58 -0.56
C THR A 148 -8.37 9.11 -0.14
N PHE A 149 -7.26 8.38 -0.22
CA PHE A 149 -7.13 6.99 0.21
C PHE A 149 -7.34 6.85 1.72
N ASN A 150 -6.74 7.74 2.51
CA ASN A 150 -6.92 7.77 3.96
C ASN A 150 -8.39 8.06 4.34
N LYS A 151 -9.02 9.04 3.70
CA LYS A 151 -10.45 9.32 3.89
C LYS A 151 -11.34 8.15 3.48
N LEU A 152 -11.00 7.45 2.39
CA LEU A 152 -11.71 6.24 1.96
C LEU A 152 -11.64 5.15 3.03
N ASN A 153 -10.45 4.88 3.58
CA ASN A 153 -10.26 3.88 4.64
C ASN A 153 -10.97 4.26 5.95
N LEU A 154 -10.98 5.54 6.32
CA LEU A 154 -11.76 6.04 7.45
C LEU A 154 -13.26 5.84 7.25
N TRP A 155 -13.77 6.10 6.05
CA TRP A 155 -15.18 5.87 5.74
C TRP A 155 -15.55 4.38 5.72
N ILE A 156 -14.74 3.53 5.09
CA ILE A 156 -14.94 2.07 5.06
C ILE A 156 -14.97 1.49 6.47
N SER A 157 -14.10 1.98 7.37
CA SER A 157 -14.06 1.56 8.78
C SER A 157 -15.20 2.16 9.63
N GLY A 158 -16.02 3.05 9.07
CA GLY A 158 -17.14 3.69 9.76
C GLY A 158 -16.73 4.84 10.67
N ASN A 159 -15.49 5.35 10.54
CA ASN A 159 -14.98 6.49 11.29
C ASN A 159 -15.42 7.84 10.71
N THR A 160 -15.94 7.87 9.48
CA THR A 160 -16.58 9.04 8.87
C THR A 160 -17.92 8.66 8.23
N ALA A 161 -18.84 9.63 8.13
CA ALA A 161 -20.20 9.39 7.64
C ALA A 161 -20.27 9.30 6.10
N GLU A 162 -19.46 10.09 5.41
CA GLU A 162 -19.51 10.25 3.94
C GLU A 162 -18.24 9.72 3.28
N PRO A 163 -18.34 9.14 2.07
CA PRO A 163 -17.18 8.76 1.27
C PRO A 163 -16.42 10.01 0.79
N PRO A 164 -15.14 9.88 0.43
CA PRO A 164 -14.39 11.00 -0.11
C PRO A 164 -14.90 11.44 -1.50
N SER A 165 -14.82 12.74 -1.77
CA SER A 165 -15.04 13.30 -3.11
C SER A 165 -13.87 12.98 -4.04
N ILE A 166 -14.18 12.67 -5.30
CA ILE A 166 -13.18 12.37 -6.33
C ILE A 166 -13.20 13.52 -7.33
N ASN A 167 -12.25 14.45 -7.20
CA ASN A 167 -12.02 15.53 -8.16
C ASN A 167 -10.96 15.13 -9.19
#